data_AF-N1V3S9-F1
#
_entry.id   AF-N1V3S9-F1
#
_cell.length_a   1.000
_cell.length_b   1.000
_cell.length_c   1.000
_cell.angle_alpha   90.00
_cell.angle_beta   90.00
_cell.angle_gamma   90.00
#
_symmetry.space_group_name_H-M   'P 1'
#
loop_
_entity.id
_entity.type
_entity.pdbx_description
1 polymer ?
#
loop_
_entity_poly.entity_id
_entity_poly.type
_entity_poly.pdbx_seq_one_letter_code
_entity_poly.pdbx_strand_id
1 'polypeptide(L)'
;MSTPSEENPNLDDVVERTGDALPTSTRTGHGKMPESIDDDDLQRATEQERVAAGLADYAPSDVPDATDPLPPEASDEADRAQRGWTEEESGE
;
A
#
# COMPACT_ATOMS: atom_id res chain seq x y z
N MET A 1 -60.17 4.23 32.38
CA MET A 1 -58.77 4.32 31.92
C MET A 1 -58.59 3.20 30.90
N SER A 2 -58.60 3.52 29.61
CA SER A 2 -58.38 2.53 28.54
C SER A 2 -56.91 2.57 28.13
N THR A 3 -56.21 1.44 28.15
CA THR A 3 -54.84 1.34 27.65
C THR A 3 -54.82 1.48 26.12
N PRO A 4 -53.77 2.07 25.53
CA PRO A 4 -53.63 2.08 24.08
C PRO A 4 -53.49 0.63 23.59
N SER A 5 -54.19 0.30 22.51
CA SER A 5 -54.10 -1.01 21.88
C SER A 5 -52.68 -1.19 21.32
N GLU A 6 -51.96 -2.21 21.77
CA GLU A 6 -50.67 -2.61 21.20
C GLU A 6 -50.90 -3.11 19.76
N GLU A 7 -50.73 -2.21 18.80
CA GLU A 7 -50.67 -2.54 17.38
C GLU A 7 -49.37 -3.31 17.14
N ASN A 8 -49.49 -4.62 16.92
CA ASN A 8 -48.35 -5.46 16.59
C ASN A 8 -48.02 -5.22 15.11
N PRO A 9 -46.80 -4.74 14.78
CA PRO A 9 -46.44 -4.50 13.40
C PRO A 9 -46.54 -5.79 12.61
N ASN A 10 -47.27 -5.73 11.50
CA ASN A 10 -47.51 -6.89 10.65
C ASN A 10 -46.69 -6.77 9.36
N LEU A 11 -46.73 -7.81 8.52
CA LEU A 11 -45.92 -7.85 7.30
C LEU A 11 -46.29 -6.74 6.29
N ASP A 12 -47.47 -6.12 6.42
CA ASP A 12 -47.92 -5.01 5.58
C ASP A 12 -47.26 -3.67 5.97
N ASP A 13 -46.62 -3.57 7.14
CA ASP A 13 -45.82 -2.38 7.55
C ASP A 13 -44.42 -2.34 6.90
N VAL A 14 -44.05 -3.37 6.14
CA VAL A 14 -42.76 -3.43 5.44
C VAL A 14 -42.84 -2.60 4.17
N VAL A 15 -42.11 -1.48 4.12
CA VAL A 15 -41.94 -0.69 2.89
C VAL A 15 -41.27 -1.53 1.83
N GLU A 16 -42.03 -1.95 0.82
CA GLU A 16 -41.48 -2.68 -0.31
C GLU A 16 -40.49 -1.80 -1.07
N ARG A 17 -39.26 -2.32 -1.27
CA ARG A 17 -38.22 -1.62 -2.02
C ARG A 17 -38.66 -1.50 -3.48
N THR A 18 -39.27 -0.37 -3.81
CA THR A 18 -39.82 -0.10 -5.13
C THR A 18 -38.68 0.25 -6.09
N GLY A 19 -38.15 -0.76 -6.75
CA GLY A 19 -37.18 -0.61 -7.83
C GLY A 19 -35.71 -0.69 -7.41
N ASP A 20 -34.91 -1.25 -8.32
CA ASP A 20 -33.46 -1.19 -8.25
C ASP A 20 -33.00 0.17 -8.78
N ALA A 21 -33.03 1.20 -7.93
CA ALA A 21 -32.50 2.53 -8.25
C ALA A 21 -30.96 2.54 -8.35
N LEU A 22 -30.32 1.38 -8.24
CA LEU A 22 -28.90 1.26 -8.44
C LEU A 22 -28.60 1.37 -9.95
N PRO A 23 -27.51 2.06 -10.32
CA PRO A 23 -27.03 2.03 -11.69
C PRO A 23 -26.80 0.59 -12.12
N THR A 24 -27.08 0.27 -13.38
CA THR A 24 -26.78 -1.04 -13.93
C THR A 24 -25.30 -1.32 -13.75
N SER A 25 -24.97 -2.47 -13.15
CA SER A 25 -23.58 -2.90 -12.98
C SER A 25 -22.96 -3.11 -14.36
N THR A 26 -22.29 -2.08 -14.87
CA THR A 26 -21.50 -2.19 -16.09
C THR A 26 -20.18 -2.86 -15.72
N ARG A 27 -19.78 -3.88 -16.49
CA ARG A 27 -18.48 -4.56 -16.32
C ARG A 27 -17.27 -3.70 -16.68
N THR A 28 -17.50 -2.44 -17.07
CA THR A 28 -16.44 -1.47 -17.28
C THR A 28 -15.77 -1.25 -15.92
N GLY A 29 -14.53 -1.74 -15.78
CA GLY A 29 -13.83 -1.90 -14.51
C GLY A 29 -13.78 -0.64 -13.65
N HIS A 30 -13.29 -0.79 -12.41
CA HIS A 30 -13.14 0.29 -11.43
C HIS A 30 -12.56 1.55 -12.08
N GLY A 31 -13.42 2.48 -12.49
CA GLY A 31 -13.11 3.50 -13.51
C GLY A 31 -12.18 4.62 -13.05
N LYS A 32 -11.39 4.37 -12.01
CA LYS A 32 -10.53 5.33 -11.33
C LYS A 32 -9.15 4.77 -10.97
N MET A 33 -8.94 3.45 -11.02
CA MET A 33 -7.59 2.90 -10.87
C MET A 33 -6.96 2.68 -12.26
N PRO A 34 -5.70 3.08 -12.45
CA PRO A 34 -4.96 2.69 -13.65
C PRO A 34 -4.87 1.16 -13.76
N GLU A 35 -4.77 0.65 -14.99
CA GLU A 35 -4.76 -0.79 -15.28
C GLU A 35 -3.58 -1.52 -14.62
N SER A 36 -2.47 -0.80 -14.39
CA SER A 36 -1.33 -1.25 -13.61
C SER A 36 -0.74 -0.06 -12.86
N ILE A 37 -0.51 -0.23 -11.56
CA ILE A 37 0.38 0.64 -10.79
C ILE A 37 1.76 -0.02 -10.83
N ASP A 38 2.82 0.77 -10.94
CA ASP A 38 4.19 0.25 -10.79
C ASP A 38 4.34 -0.32 -9.38
N ASP A 39 4.76 -1.58 -9.26
CA ASP A 39 4.89 -2.26 -7.97
C ASP A 39 5.88 -1.52 -7.06
N ASP A 40 6.91 -0.89 -7.64
CA ASP A 40 7.89 -0.09 -6.90
C ASP A 40 7.25 1.19 -6.31
N ASP A 41 6.37 1.84 -7.07
CA ASP A 41 5.62 3.01 -6.59
C ASP A 41 4.61 2.62 -5.50
N LEU A 42 3.93 1.49 -5.68
CA LEU A 42 2.99 0.96 -4.69
C LEU A 42 3.70 0.59 -3.39
N GLN A 43 4.86 -0.05 -3.49
CA GLN A 43 5.69 -0.39 -2.35
C GLN A 43 6.11 0.88 -1.60
N ARG A 44 6.68 1.86 -2.31
CA ARG A 44 7.12 3.13 -1.72
C ARG A 44 5.98 3.89 -1.05
N ALA A 45 4.80 3.94 -1.66
CA ALA A 45 3.62 4.57 -1.05
C ALA A 45 3.22 3.88 0.26
N THR A 46 3.21 2.54 0.27
CA THR A 46 2.87 1.74 1.46
C THR A 46 3.87 1.97 2.59
N GLU A 47 5.17 2.04 2.29
CA GLU A 47 6.21 2.36 3.27
C GLU A 47 5.99 3.73 3.91
N GLN A 48 5.73 4.75 3.11
CA GLN A 48 5.48 6.12 3.57
C GLN A 48 4.21 6.21 4.44
N GLU A 49 3.15 5.49 4.07
CA GLU A 49 1.93 5.43 4.89
C GLU A 49 2.17 4.82 6.27
N ARG A 50 3.03 3.79 6.37
CA ARG A 50 3.40 3.20 7.66
C ARG A 50 4.14 4.19 8.56
N VAL A 51 5.03 5.00 7.98
CA VAL A 51 5.73 6.07 8.71
C VAL A 51 4.75 7.13 9.16
N ALA A 52 3.88 7.60 8.26
CA ALA A 52 2.87 8.62 8.58
C ALA A 52 1.87 8.14 9.65
N ALA A 53 1.54 6.85 9.65
CA ALA A 53 0.71 6.22 10.67
C ALA A 53 1.43 6.01 12.01
N GLY A 54 2.75 6.27 12.09
CA GLY A 54 3.57 6.02 13.27
C GLY A 54 3.78 4.52 13.56
N LEU A 55 3.60 3.65 12.58
CA LEU A 55 3.85 2.21 12.69
C LEU A 55 5.31 1.84 12.43
N ALA A 56 6.05 2.73 11.78
CA ALA A 56 7.48 2.62 11.53
C ALA A 56 8.14 3.99 11.77
N ASP A 57 9.38 3.97 12.26
CA ASP A 57 10.13 5.21 12.50
C ASP A 57 10.68 5.82 11.19
N TYR A 58 10.93 4.99 10.18
CA TYR A 58 11.45 5.39 8.87
C TYR A 58 10.98 4.44 7.77
N ALA A 59 10.97 4.93 6.52
CA ALA A 59 10.78 4.09 5.35
C ALA A 59 12.13 3.48 4.95
N PRO A 60 12.22 2.17 4.64
CA PRO A 60 13.47 1.55 4.22
C PRO A 60 14.13 2.25 3.02
N SER A 61 13.32 2.78 2.11
CA SER A 61 13.76 3.54 0.94
C SER A 61 14.36 4.92 1.25
N ASP A 62 14.10 5.49 2.43
CA ASP A 62 14.67 6.77 2.86
C ASP A 62 15.99 6.61 3.63
N VAL A 63 16.42 5.38 3.92
CA VAL A 63 17.69 5.11 4.60
C VAL A 63 18.82 5.23 3.57
N PRO A 64 19.81 6.12 3.79
CA PRO A 64 20.99 6.17 2.94
C PRO A 64 21.71 4.83 2.88
N ASP A 65 22.44 4.59 1.79
CA ASP A 65 23.27 3.40 1.67
C ASP A 65 24.20 3.24 2.89
N ALA A 66 24.41 2.00 3.31
CA ALA A 66 25.21 1.70 4.49
C ALA A 66 26.69 2.11 4.35
N THR A 67 27.15 2.36 3.13
CA THR A 67 28.52 2.75 2.80
C THR A 67 28.57 4.20 2.32
N ASP A 68 29.48 4.99 2.89
CA ASP A 68 29.82 6.33 2.39
C ASP A 68 30.56 6.21 1.04
N PRO A 69 30.29 7.05 0.03
CA PRO A 69 31.12 7.15 -1.16
C PRO A 69 32.62 7.29 -0.85
N LEU A 70 33.44 6.54 -1.58
CA LEU A 70 34.90 6.62 -1.44
C LEU A 70 35.45 7.99 -1.89
N PRO A 71 36.49 8.50 -1.21
CA PRO A 71 37.23 9.67 -1.69
C PRO A 71 37.92 9.35 -3.02
N PRO A 72 38.20 10.38 -3.86
CA PRO A 72 38.79 10.18 -5.18
C PRO A 72 40.20 9.58 -5.14
N GLU A 73 40.92 9.70 -4.01
CA GLU A 73 42.21 9.06 -3.77
C GLU A 73 42.14 7.60 -3.27
N ALA A 74 40.94 7.02 -3.16
CA ALA A 74 40.78 5.63 -2.73
C ALA A 74 41.44 4.64 -3.69
N SER A 75 41.91 3.50 -3.15
CA SER A 75 42.50 2.44 -3.95
C SER A 75 41.43 1.64 -4.71
N ASP A 76 41.84 1.04 -5.84
CA ASP A 76 40.98 0.14 -6.62
C ASP A 76 40.48 -1.07 -5.80
N GLU A 77 41.24 -1.46 -4.78
CA GLU A 77 40.84 -2.50 -3.81
C GLU A 77 39.65 -2.04 -2.96
N ALA A 78 39.68 -0.79 -2.49
CA ALA A 78 38.59 -0.24 -1.69
C ALA A 78 37.30 -0.09 -2.51
N ASP A 79 37.39 0.33 -3.78
CA ASP A 79 36.23 0.41 -4.70
C ASP A 79 35.63 -0.99 -4.95
N ARG A 80 36.47 -2.00 -5.18
CA ARG A 80 36.03 -3.40 -5.31
C ARG A 80 35.33 -3.91 -4.06
N ALA A 81 35.92 -3.68 -2.88
CA ALA A 81 35.33 -4.07 -1.61
C ALA A 81 33.95 -3.43 -1.37
N GLN A 82 33.76 -2.14 -1.72
CA GLN A 82 32.46 -1.48 -1.61
C GLN A 82 31.40 -2.03 -2.58
N ARG A 83 31.81 -2.48 -3.77
CA ARG A 83 30.91 -3.18 -4.72
C ARG A 83 30.63 -4.63 -4.33
N GLY A 84 31.22 -5.11 -3.23
CA GLY A 84 31.06 -6.47 -2.72
C GLY A 84 31.97 -7.51 -3.40
N TRP A 85 33.05 -7.08 -4.06
CA TRP A 85 34.00 -7.98 -4.73
C TRP A 85 35.15 -8.27 -3.76
N THR A 86 35.08 -9.38 -3.01
CA THR A 86 36.18 -9.81 -2.15
C THR A 86 37.21 -10.60 -2.95
N GLU A 87 38.49 -10.49 -2.58
CA GLU A 87 39.62 -11.18 -3.26
C GLU A 87 39.45 -12.72 -3.31
N GLU A 88 38.58 -13.29 -2.47
CA GLU A 88 38.22 -14.71 -2.45
C GLU A 88 37.56 -15.18 -3.76
N GLU A 89 36.91 -14.29 -4.51
CA GLU A 89 36.27 -14.60 -5.80
C GLU A 89 37.24 -14.49 -7.01
N SER A 90 38.48 -14.04 -6.78
CA SER A 90 39.46 -13.70 -7.84
C SER A 90 40.51 -14.80 -8.10
N GLY A 91 40.48 -15.89 -7.34
CA GLY A 91 41.49 -16.95 -7.37
C GLY A 91 40.99 -18.23 -8.02
N GLU A 92 40.99 -18.30 -9.35
CA GLU A 92 40.91 -19.57 -10.09
C GLU A 92 41.75 -19.55 -11.38
#